data_AF-A0A453QI06-F1
#
_entry.id   AF-A0A453QI06-F1
#
_cell.length_a   1.000
_cell.length_b   1.000
_cell.length_c   1.000
_cell.angle_alpha   90.00
_cell.angle_beta   90.00
_cell.angle_gamma   90.00
#
_symmetry.space_group_name_H-M   'P 1'
#
loop_
_entity.id
_entity.type
_entity.pdbx_description
1 polymer ?
#
loop_
_entity_poly.entity_id
_entity_poly.type
_entity_poly.pdbx_seq_one_letter_code
_entity_poly.pdbx_strand_id
1 'polypeptide(L)'
;MLDSPSNQIDFEEYSGLEKVAELLKDVQVEEHIRLKCGEFLLLLIGHVYVKENTPIHEQMRNLLGEQCASLIWAASRFGSTLDADQRQMALQIQARRVVESLEPY
;
A
#
# COMPACT_ATOMS: atom_id res chain seq x y z
N MET A 1 -11.78 -12.19 1.75
CA MET A 1 -10.71 -11.30 1.24
C MET A 1 -11.26 -9.87 1.21
N LEU A 2 -10.39 -8.85 1.13
CA LEU A 2 -10.78 -7.42 1.11
C LEU A 2 -11.50 -6.99 -0.18
N ASP A 3 -11.61 -7.88 -1.17
CA ASP A 3 -12.46 -7.73 -2.35
C ASP A 3 -13.97 -7.83 -2.02
N SER A 4 -14.34 -8.37 -0.86
CA SER A 4 -15.71 -8.37 -0.37
C SER A 4 -16.14 -6.98 0.11
N PRO A 5 -17.33 -6.49 -0.29
CA PRO A 5 -17.85 -5.19 0.16
C PRO A 5 -17.92 -5.05 1.68
N SER A 6 -18.30 -6.10 2.41
CA SER A 6 -18.38 -6.06 3.88
C SER A 6 -17.02 -5.78 4.52
N ASN A 7 -15.96 -6.43 4.02
CA ASN A 7 -14.61 -6.22 4.56
C ASN A 7 -14.06 -4.83 4.20
N GLN A 8 -14.48 -4.23 3.08
CA GLN A 8 -14.10 -2.85 2.73
C GLN A 8 -14.77 -1.84 3.65
N ILE A 9 -16.06 -2.03 3.92
CA ILE A 9 -16.81 -1.19 4.87
C ILE A 9 -16.16 -1.27 6.24
N ASP A 10 -15.88 -2.48 6.74
CA ASP A 10 -15.21 -2.64 8.04
C ASP A 10 -13.82 -1.98 8.02
N PHE A 11 -13.03 -2.18 6.96
CA PHE A 11 -11.72 -1.56 6.84
C PHE A 11 -11.77 -0.03 6.88
N GLU A 12 -12.78 0.57 6.24
CA GLU A 12 -13.00 2.02 6.26
C GLU A 12 -13.52 2.50 7.62
N GLU A 13 -14.50 1.82 8.23
CA GLU A 13 -15.06 2.15 9.55
C GLU A 13 -14.02 2.10 10.68
N TYR A 14 -13.04 1.19 10.60
CA TYR A 14 -12.00 1.05 11.60
C TYR A 14 -10.71 1.84 11.30
N SER A 15 -10.76 2.82 10.39
CA SER A 15 -9.60 3.61 9.95
C SER A 15 -8.42 2.74 9.52
N GLY A 16 -8.69 1.66 8.79
CA GLY A 16 -7.70 0.64 8.43
C GLY A 16 -6.50 1.22 7.69
N LEU A 17 -6.73 2.17 6.77
CA LEU A 17 -5.66 2.84 6.04
C LEU A 17 -4.75 3.64 6.96
N GLU A 18 -5.34 4.38 7.92
CA GLU A 18 -4.59 5.20 8.88
C GLU A 18 -3.69 4.33 9.75
N LYS A 19 -4.22 3.22 10.28
CA LYS A 19 -3.44 2.24 11.07
C LYS A 19 -2.27 1.64 10.29
N VAL A 20 -2.50 1.31 9.01
CA VAL A 20 -1.42 0.81 8.14
C VAL A 20 -0.37 1.90 7.88
N ALA A 21 -0.80 3.15 7.67
CA ALA A 21 0.09 4.28 7.46
C ALA A 21 0.93 4.60 8.72
N GLU A 22 0.33 4.50 9.91
CA GLU A 22 1.05 4.64 11.19
C GLU A 22 2.16 3.60 11.32
N LEU A 23 1.86 2.32 11.12
CA LEU A 23 2.84 1.24 11.16
C LEU A 23 3.96 1.42 10.12
N LEU A 24 3.61 1.87 8.92
CA LEU A 24 4.56 2.06 7.84
C LEU A 24 5.58 3.19 8.12
N LYS A 25 5.10 4.27 8.76
CA LYS A 25 5.90 5.46 9.11
C LYS A 25 6.68 5.31 10.41
N ASP A 26 6.28 4.41 11.30
CA ASP A 26 6.95 4.22 12.58
C ASP A 26 8.30 3.51 12.40
N VAL A 27 9.39 4.27 12.52
CA VAL A 27 10.76 3.75 12.41
C VAL A 27 11.17 2.81 13.56
N GLN A 28 10.40 2.77 14.66
CA GLN A 28 10.62 1.82 15.76
C GLN A 28 10.00 0.45 15.48
N VAL A 29 9.05 0.37 14.54
CA VAL A 29 8.50 -0.91 14.09
C VAL A 29 9.55 -1.64 13.25
N GLU A 30 9.63 -2.96 13.44
CA GLU A 30 10.57 -3.80 12.69
C GLU A 30 10.40 -3.62 11.17
N GLU A 31 11.51 -3.46 10.45
CA GLU A 31 11.52 -3.22 8.99
C GLU A 31 10.67 -4.26 8.25
N HIS A 32 10.70 -5.53 8.69
CA HIS A 32 9.91 -6.59 8.07
C HIS A 32 8.39 -6.34 8.13
N ILE A 33 7.89 -5.74 9.21
CA ILE A 33 6.47 -5.38 9.38
C ILE A 33 6.14 -4.18 8.48
N ARG A 34 7.01 -3.16 8.45
CA ARG A 34 6.87 -1.99 7.56
C ARG A 34 6.81 -2.43 6.10
N LEU A 35 7.67 -3.36 5.68
CA LEU A 35 7.64 -3.95 4.35
C LEU A 35 6.32 -4.66 4.06
N LYS A 36 5.79 -5.44 5.01
CA LYS A 36 4.47 -6.09 4.88
C LYS A 36 3.33 -5.08 4.74
N CYS A 37 3.39 -3.95 5.43
CA CYS A 37 2.44 -2.84 5.24
C CYS A 37 2.54 -2.25 3.83
N GLY A 38 3.76 -2.07 3.30
CA GLY A 38 3.97 -1.63 1.93
C GLY A 38 3.41 -2.61 0.88
N GLU A 39 3.68 -3.91 1.04
CA GLU A 39 3.12 -4.97 0.20
C GLU A 39 1.58 -4.95 0.24
N PHE A 40 1.01 -4.80 1.44
CA PHE A 40 -0.44 -4.72 1.63
C PHE A 40 -1.05 -3.53 0.87
N LEU A 41 -0.48 -2.32 1.00
CA LEU A 41 -1.00 -1.14 0.29
C LEU A 41 -0.93 -1.29 -1.22
N LEU A 42 0.17 -1.85 -1.74
CA LEU A 42 0.33 -2.12 -3.17
C LEU A 42 -0.76 -3.07 -3.69
N LEU A 43 -1.07 -4.13 -2.94
CA LEU A 43 -2.14 -5.07 -3.29
C LEU A 43 -3.54 -4.45 -3.12
N LEU A 44 -3.77 -3.69 -2.05
CA LEU A 44 -5.04 -3.02 -1.78
C LEU A 44 -5.40 -2.09 -2.94
N ILE A 45 -4.46 -1.27 -3.38
CA ILE A 45 -4.66 -0.34 -4.47
C ILE A 45 -4.73 -1.05 -5.82
N GLY A 46 -3.85 -2.02 -6.06
CA GLY A 46 -3.75 -2.70 -7.35
C GLY A 46 -4.91 -3.66 -7.65
N HIS A 47 -5.57 -4.18 -6.61
CA HIS A 47 -6.64 -5.18 -6.78
C HIS A 47 -8.01 -4.70 -6.31
N VAL A 48 -8.09 -3.89 -5.25
CA VAL A 48 -9.38 -3.46 -4.68
C VAL A 48 -9.78 -2.08 -5.18
N TYR A 49 -8.85 -1.12 -5.14
CA TYR A 49 -9.10 0.27 -5.52
C TYR A 49 -8.47 0.65 -6.87
N VAL A 50 -8.68 -0.20 -7.87
CA VAL A 50 -8.09 -0.10 -9.23
C VAL A 50 -8.55 1.15 -10.01
N LYS A 51 -9.64 1.78 -9.58
CA LYS A 51 -10.14 3.01 -10.22
C LYS A 51 -9.43 4.23 -9.64
N GLU A 52 -8.94 5.10 -10.51
CA GLU A 52 -8.44 6.42 -10.10
C GLU A 52 -9.58 7.26 -9.48
N ASN A 53 -9.21 8.15 -8.54
CA ASN A 53 -10.10 9.11 -7.88
C ASN A 53 -11.14 8.53 -6.90
N THR A 54 -10.93 7.32 -6.37
CA THR A 54 -11.64 6.88 -5.16
C THR A 54 -11.15 7.64 -3.92
N PRO A 55 -11.99 7.85 -2.88
CA PRO A 55 -11.63 8.60 -1.66
C PRO A 55 -10.33 8.10 -1.00
N ILE A 56 -10.03 6.81 -1.12
CA ILE A 56 -8.83 6.20 -0.53
C ILE A 56 -7.52 6.78 -1.13
N HIS A 57 -7.50 7.20 -2.40
CA HIS A 57 -6.30 7.79 -3.02
C HIS A 57 -5.97 9.15 -2.40
N GLU A 58 -7.00 9.93 -2.09
CA GLU A 58 -6.84 11.21 -1.40
C GLU A 58 -6.38 11.00 0.04
N GLN A 59 -6.98 10.05 0.75
CA GLN A 59 -6.54 9.69 2.10
C GLN A 59 -5.08 9.24 2.12
N MET A 60 -4.64 8.42 1.16
CA MET A 60 -3.24 8.01 1.03
C MET A 60 -2.29 9.19 0.86
N ARG A 61 -2.61 10.13 -0.03
CA ARG A 61 -1.82 11.36 -0.21
C ARG A 61 -1.71 12.15 1.08
N ASN A 62 -2.80 12.28 1.83
CA ASN A 62 -2.82 13.00 3.10
C ASN A 62 -1.99 12.30 4.19
N LEU A 63 -1.99 10.95 4.21
CA LEU A 63 -1.32 10.16 5.25
C LEU A 63 0.17 9.91 4.98
N LEU A 64 0.54 9.71 3.71
CA LEU A 64 1.88 9.27 3.28
C LEU A 64 2.64 10.32 2.45
N GLY A 65 1.97 11.38 2.02
CA GLY A 65 2.51 12.39 1.11
C GLY A 65 2.37 12.02 -0.37
N GLU A 66 2.40 13.05 -1.22
CA GLU A 66 2.19 12.94 -2.68
C GLU A 66 3.15 11.95 -3.34
N GLN A 67 4.43 12.01 -2.96
CA GLN A 67 5.48 11.17 -3.56
C GLN A 67 5.26 9.69 -3.30
N CYS A 68 4.99 9.31 -2.04
CA CYS A 68 4.75 7.93 -1.65
C CYS A 68 3.44 7.40 -2.23
N ALA A 69 2.37 8.20 -2.18
CA ALA A 69 1.08 7.84 -2.78
C ALA A 69 1.19 7.62 -4.31
N SER A 70 1.90 8.50 -5.02
CA SER A 70 2.15 8.36 -6.46
C SER A 70 2.96 7.10 -6.78
N LEU A 71 3.96 6.79 -5.94
CA LEU A 71 4.77 5.57 -6.10
C LEU A 71 3.92 4.32 -5.93
N ILE A 72 3.08 4.26 -4.87
CA ILE A 72 2.17 3.14 -4.64
C ILE A 72 1.21 3.00 -5.82
N TRP A 73 0.62 4.09 -6.30
CA TRP A 73 -0.28 4.05 -7.46
C TRP A 73 0.40 3.46 -8.70
N ALA A 74 1.57 3.98 -9.07
CA ALA A 74 2.31 3.49 -10.24
C ALA A 74 2.74 2.03 -10.10
N ALA A 75 3.20 1.63 -8.92
CA ALA A 75 3.69 0.29 -8.63
C ALA A 75 2.55 -0.75 -8.49
N SER A 76 1.36 -0.33 -8.05
CA SER A 76 0.18 -1.19 -7.89
C SER A 76 -0.34 -1.79 -9.20
N ARG A 77 0.00 -1.17 -10.34
CA ARG A 77 -0.40 -1.64 -11.68
C ARG A 77 0.58 -2.65 -12.27
N PHE A 78 1.61 -3.05 -11.54
CA PHE A 78 2.66 -3.95 -12.01
C PHE A 78 2.27 -5.43 -11.85
N GLY A 79 2.68 -6.28 -12.80
CA GLY A 79 2.67 -7.74 -12.60
C GLY A 79 1.47 -8.53 -13.15
N SER A 80 0.64 -7.95 -14.03
CA SER A 80 -0.42 -8.71 -14.72
C SER A 80 0.12 -9.77 -15.70
N THR A 81 1.36 -9.63 -16.16
CA THR A 81 2.04 -10.54 -17.10
C THR A 81 3.11 -11.45 -16.46
N LEU A 82 3.36 -11.30 -15.15
CA LEU A 82 4.40 -12.04 -14.43
C LEU A 82 3.84 -13.33 -13.80
N ASP A 83 4.70 -14.34 -13.65
CA ASP A 83 4.39 -15.54 -12.86
C ASP A 83 4.30 -15.22 -11.36
N ALA A 84 3.89 -16.21 -10.56
CA ALA A 84 3.63 -15.99 -9.12
C ALA A 84 4.89 -15.59 -8.33
N ASP A 85 6.04 -16.20 -8.62
CA ASP A 85 7.29 -15.94 -7.90
C ASP A 85 7.87 -14.58 -8.32
N GLN A 86 7.80 -14.26 -9.62
CA GLN A 86 8.18 -12.96 -10.15
C GLN A 86 7.29 -11.85 -9.61
N ARG A 87 5.98 -12.09 -9.46
CA ARG A 87 5.05 -11.12 -8.87
C ARG A 87 5.38 -10.88 -7.41
N GLN A 88 5.68 -11.93 -6.64
CA GLN A 88 6.06 -11.80 -5.24
C GLN A 88 7.38 -11.03 -5.07
N MET A 89 8.39 -11.33 -5.91
CA MET A 89 9.65 -10.60 -5.90
C MET A 89 9.47 -9.13 -6.29
N ALA A 90 8.68 -8.86 -7.34
CA ALA A 90 8.37 -7.49 -7.76
C ALA A 90 7.64 -6.72 -6.65
N LEU A 91 6.68 -7.35 -5.97
CA LEU A 91 5.96 -6.75 -4.85
C LEU A 91 6.91 -6.38 -3.71
N GLN A 92 7.83 -7.27 -3.33
CA GLN A 92 8.84 -7.00 -2.30
C GLN A 92 9.75 -5.83 -2.67
N ILE A 93 10.18 -5.75 -3.94
CA ILE A 93 11.01 -4.64 -4.44
C ILE A 93 10.25 -3.32 -4.34
N GLN A 94 8.97 -3.29 -4.75
CA GLN A 94 8.18 -2.06 -4.68
C GLN A 94 7.86 -1.69 -3.23
N ALA A 95 7.58 -2.65 -2.35
CA ALA A 95 7.34 -2.39 -0.94
C ALA A 95 8.58 -1.77 -0.26
N ARG A 96 9.78 -2.24 -0.59
CA ARG A 96 11.03 -1.62 -0.13
C ARG A 96 11.13 -0.16 -0.56
N ARG A 97 10.83 0.17 -1.82
CA ARG A 97 10.82 1.55 -2.32
C ARG A 97 9.79 2.44 -1.60
N VAL A 98 8.62 1.89 -1.27
CA VAL A 98 7.59 2.59 -0.49
C VAL A 98 8.14 2.96 0.89
N VAL A 99 8.76 2.01 1.59
CA VAL A 99 9.35 2.24 2.91
C VAL A 99 10.47 3.27 2.83
N GLU A 100 11.40 3.13 1.88
CA GLU A 100 12.51 4.06 1.65
C GLU A 100 12.02 5.49 1.34
N SER A 101 10.89 5.63 0.64
CA SER A 101 10.32 6.95 0.33
C SER A 101 9.78 7.71 1.55
N LEU A 102 9.59 7.02 2.68
CA LEU A 102 9.06 7.59 3.92
C LEU A 102 10.15 7.84 4.97
N GLU A 103 11.39 7.41 4.72
CA GLU A 103 12.49 7.62 5.65
C GLU A 103 13.05 9.04 5.53
N PRO A 104 13.29 9.75 6.65
CA PRO A 104 13.96 11.04 6.62
C PRO A 104 15.42 10.86 6.19
N TYR A 105 15.84 11.62 5.16
CA TYR A 105 17.22 11.67 4.66
C TYR A 105 18.21 12.21 5.69
#